data_AF-F8SPH4-F1
#
_entry.id   AF-F8SPH4-F1
#
_cell.length_a   1.000
_cell.length_b   1.000
_cell.length_c   1.000
_cell.angle_alpha   90.00
_cell.angle_beta   90.00
_cell.angle_gamma   90.00
#
_symmetry.space_group_name_H-M   'P 1'
#
loop_
_entity.id
_entity.type
_entity.pdbx_description
1 polymer ?
#
loop_
_entity_poly.entity_id
_entity_poly.type
_entity_poly.pdbx_seq_one_letter_code
_entity_poly.pdbx_strand_id
1 'polypeptide(L)'
;AIGKKIDNNNGLSANANLNTSLLAGAYAISTLITQKLSVLNSEGLKEKIEKAKNASAAFTNKLKNSHAELGVAGNGATTDENAKTAILK
;
A
#
# COMPACT_ATOMS: atom_id res chain seq x y z
N ALA A 1 -9.11 4.98 5.36
CA ALA A 1 -8.11 5.77 6.11
C ALA A 1 -7.49 6.89 5.27
N ILE A 2 -7.49 6.80 3.93
CA ILE A 2 -7.02 7.91 3.06
C ILE A 2 -7.77 9.21 3.39
N GLY A 3 -7.03 10.29 3.60
CA GLY A 3 -7.57 11.61 3.89
C GLY A 3 -8.31 11.69 5.22
N LYS A 4 -7.99 10.82 6.18
CA LYS A 4 -8.63 10.75 7.49
C LYS A 4 -7.63 10.82 8.63
N LYS A 5 -8.10 11.31 9.78
CA LYS A 5 -7.45 11.20 11.09
C LYS A 5 -8.37 10.50 12.06
N ILE A 6 -7.81 10.02 13.17
CA ILE A 6 -8.60 9.54 14.30
C ILE A 6 -9.31 10.73 14.95
N ASP A 7 -10.59 10.55 15.25
CA ASP A 7 -11.47 11.56 15.83
C ASP A 7 -12.15 11.01 17.07
N ASN A 8 -12.26 11.84 18.11
CA ASN A 8 -12.83 11.42 19.38
C ASN A 8 -14.34 11.10 19.30
N ASN A 9 -15.07 11.72 18.36
CA ASN A 9 -16.52 11.64 18.30
C ASN A 9 -17.01 10.69 17.20
N ASN A 10 -16.29 10.64 16.09
CA ASN A 10 -16.73 9.93 14.88
C ASN A 10 -15.83 8.74 14.50
N GLY A 11 -14.81 8.43 15.31
CA GLY A 11 -13.79 7.44 15.01
C GLY A 11 -12.79 7.91 13.95
N LEU A 12 -13.27 8.25 12.74
CA LEU A 12 -12.48 8.87 11.67
C LEU A 12 -13.12 10.17 11.16
N SER A 13 -12.34 11.26 11.13
CA SER A 13 -12.74 12.55 10.54
C SER A 13 -11.79 12.99 9.42
N ALA A 14 -12.15 14.03 8.67
CA ALA A 14 -11.38 14.49 7.51
C ALA A 14 -9.99 15.05 7.91
N ASN A 15 -8.97 14.66 7.14
CA ASN A 15 -7.59 15.10 7.26
C ASN A 15 -6.87 14.90 5.92
N ALA A 16 -7.28 15.68 4.92
CA ALA A 16 -6.90 15.48 3.54
C ALA A 16 -5.39 15.61 3.31
N ASN A 17 -4.86 14.86 2.34
CA ASN A 17 -3.52 14.97 1.79
C ASN A 17 -2.37 14.67 2.77
N LEU A 18 -2.64 13.89 3.82
CA LEU A 18 -1.63 13.48 4.81
C LEU A 18 -1.45 11.95 4.82
N ASN A 19 -1.22 11.36 3.65
CA ASN A 19 -1.28 9.90 3.46
C ASN A 19 0.07 9.17 3.44
N THR A 20 1.19 9.86 3.60
CA THR A 20 2.54 9.29 3.44
C THR A 20 2.79 8.09 4.36
N SER A 21 2.46 8.21 5.66
CA SER A 21 2.63 7.11 6.63
C SER A 21 1.66 5.95 6.37
N LEU A 22 0.44 6.23 5.91
CA LEU A 22 -0.51 5.21 5.49
C LEU A 22 0.02 4.39 4.31
N LEU A 23 0.62 5.06 3.32
CA LEU A 23 1.23 4.40 2.16
C LEU A 23 2.49 3.63 2.51
N ALA A 24 3.31 4.12 3.44
CA ALA A 24 4.43 3.36 3.99
C ALA A 24 3.96 2.05 4.65
N GLY A 25 2.83 2.09 5.38
CA GLY A 25 2.18 0.90 5.92
C GLY A 25 1.70 -0.07 4.83
N ALA A 26 1.06 0.45 3.77
CA ALA A 26 0.63 -0.37 2.64
C ALA A 26 1.82 -1.05 1.92
N TYR A 27 2.93 -0.35 1.75
CA TYR A 27 4.18 -0.91 1.19
C TYR A 27 4.78 -2.00 2.08
N ALA A 28 4.78 -1.81 3.41
CA ALA A 28 5.24 -2.83 4.34
C ALA A 28 4.38 -4.10 4.25
N ILE A 29 3.05 -3.95 4.18
CA ILE A 29 2.12 -5.07 4.01
C ILE A 29 2.31 -5.76 2.65
N SER A 30 2.52 -5.01 1.56
CA SER A 30 2.73 -5.60 0.23
C SER A 30 4.01 -6.44 0.18
N THR A 31 5.07 -5.96 0.84
CA THR A 31 6.33 -6.71 1.02
C THR A 31 6.10 -7.98 1.83
N LEU A 32 5.35 -7.91 2.93
CA LEU A 32 5.01 -9.07 3.75
C LEU A 32 4.18 -10.10 2.97
N ILE A 33 3.23 -9.67 2.14
CA ILE A 33 2.45 -10.58 1.27
C ILE A 33 3.40 -11.33 0.32
N THR A 34 4.33 -10.64 -0.34
CA THR A 34 5.32 -11.28 -1.23
C THR A 34 6.16 -12.32 -0.46
N GLN A 35 6.59 -12.01 0.77
CA GLN A 35 7.34 -12.95 1.61
C GLN A 35 6.52 -14.19 1.96
N LYS A 36 5.25 -14.01 2.38
CA LYS A 36 4.34 -15.12 2.71
C LYS A 36 4.06 -16.01 1.50
N LEU A 37 3.87 -15.43 0.32
CA LEU A 37 3.69 -16.18 -0.93
C LEU A 37 4.96 -16.94 -1.33
N SER A 38 6.15 -16.41 -1.04
CA SER A 38 7.42 -17.04 -1.38
C SER A 38 7.72 -18.30 -0.56
N VAL A 39 7.12 -18.44 0.63
CA VAL A 39 7.27 -19.63 1.49
C VAL A 39 6.06 -20.55 1.44
N LEU A 40 4.99 -20.16 0.74
CA LEU A 40 3.78 -20.97 0.59
C LEU A 40 4.03 -22.07 -0.45
N ASN A 41 4.04 -23.32 0.00
CA ASN A 41 4.25 -24.48 -0.86
C ASN A 41 2.98 -25.32 -0.95
N SER A 42 2.49 -25.55 -2.17
CA SER A 42 1.38 -26.44 -2.47
C SER A 42 1.48 -26.91 -3.92
N GLU A 43 1.67 -28.21 -4.14
CA GLU A 43 1.87 -28.77 -5.48
C GLU A 43 0.69 -28.49 -6.41
N GLY A 44 -0.54 -28.69 -5.92
CA GLY A 44 -1.76 -28.43 -6.69
C GLY A 44 -2.07 -26.95 -6.94
N LEU A 45 -1.35 -26.02 -6.30
CA LEU A 45 -1.57 -24.58 -6.43
C LEU A 45 -0.34 -23.81 -6.90
N LYS A 46 0.76 -24.50 -7.26
CA LYS A 46 2.06 -23.89 -7.60
C LYS A 46 1.94 -22.73 -8.60
N GLU A 47 1.21 -22.93 -9.69
CA GLU A 47 1.02 -21.88 -10.71
C GLU A 47 0.24 -20.67 -10.18
N LYS A 48 -0.77 -20.88 -9.34
CA LYS A 48 -1.56 -19.79 -8.74
C LYS A 48 -0.72 -19.00 -7.72
N ILE A 49 0.09 -19.70 -6.94
CA ILE A 49 1.03 -19.10 -5.98
C ILE A 49 2.05 -18.23 -6.73
N GLU A 50 2.62 -18.75 -7.83
CA GLU A 50 3.58 -18.00 -8.64
C GLU A 50 2.96 -16.75 -9.27
N LYS A 51 1.73 -16.86 -9.82
CA LYS A 51 0.99 -15.70 -10.33
C LYS A 51 0.74 -14.65 -9.24
N ALA A 52 0.29 -15.09 -8.07
CA ALA A 52 0.04 -14.19 -6.94
C ALA A 52 1.33 -13.50 -6.46
N LYS A 53 2.44 -14.24 -6.38
CA LYS A 53 3.76 -13.73 -6.01
C LYS A 53 4.22 -12.66 -6.98
N ASN A 54 4.11 -12.92 -8.29
CA ASN A 54 4.51 -11.98 -9.33
C ASN A 54 3.64 -10.72 -9.31
N ALA A 55 2.34 -10.84 -9.10
CA ALA A 55 1.45 -9.69 -8.92
C ALA A 55 1.82 -8.86 -7.67
N SER A 56 2.09 -9.51 -6.53
CA SER A 56 2.48 -8.85 -5.29
C SER A 56 3.83 -8.13 -5.42
N ALA A 57 4.80 -8.75 -6.10
CA ALA A 57 6.10 -8.15 -6.38
C ALA A 57 5.98 -6.95 -7.34
N ALA A 58 5.18 -7.08 -8.41
CA ALA A 58 4.92 -5.99 -9.35
C ALA A 58 4.25 -4.79 -8.66
N PHE A 59 3.25 -5.04 -7.83
CA PHE A 59 2.59 -3.99 -7.04
C PHE A 59 3.56 -3.29 -6.08
N THR A 60 4.34 -4.06 -5.30
CA THR A 60 5.34 -3.52 -4.38
C THR A 60 6.40 -2.67 -5.13
N ASN A 61 6.86 -3.14 -6.29
CA ASN A 61 7.80 -2.41 -7.13
C ASN A 61 7.18 -1.13 -7.71
N LYS A 62 5.90 -1.13 -8.09
CA LYS A 62 5.22 0.07 -8.57
C LYS A 62 5.15 1.14 -7.48
N LEU A 63 4.78 0.78 -6.25
CA LEU A 63 4.79 1.70 -5.10
C LEU A 63 6.19 2.29 -4.86
N LYS A 64 7.22 1.44 -4.86
CA LYS A 64 8.62 1.86 -4.70
C LYS A 64 9.06 2.82 -5.81
N ASN A 65 8.73 2.53 -7.06
CA ASN A 65 9.15 3.35 -8.20
C ASN A 65 8.39 4.69 -8.25
N SER A 66 7.19 4.77 -7.67
CA SER A 66 6.42 6.01 -7.50
C SER A 66 6.78 6.78 -6.21
N HIS A 67 7.94 6.51 -5.58
CA HIS A 67 8.32 7.15 -4.31
C HIS A 67 8.32 8.68 -4.34
N ALA A 68 8.58 9.30 -5.50
CA ALA A 68 8.56 10.75 -5.65
C ALA A 68 7.17 11.37 -5.42
N GLU A 69 6.11 10.59 -5.60
CA GLU A 69 4.71 11.00 -5.42
C GLU A 69 4.14 10.45 -4.11
N LEU A 70 4.58 9.24 -3.72
CA LEU A 70 4.01 8.46 -2.61
C LEU A 70 4.81 8.56 -1.30
N GLY A 71 6.06 9.00 -1.37
CA GLY A 71 7.00 9.10 -0.24
C GLY A 71 7.26 10.55 0.20
N VAL A 72 6.50 11.52 -0.29
CA VAL A 72 6.70 12.94 0.04
C VAL A 72 6.27 13.19 1.49
N ALA A 73 7.08 13.90 2.27
CA ALA A 73 6.79 14.23 3.67
C ALA A 73 6.68 15.74 3.90
N GLY A 74 6.18 16.15 5.08
CA GLY A 74 6.06 17.56 5.46
C GLY A 74 4.96 18.31 4.70
N ASN A 75 5.25 19.54 4.27
CA ASN A 75 4.29 20.42 3.58
C ASN A 75 3.84 19.91 2.19
N GLY A 76 4.38 18.78 1.71
CA GLY A 76 4.02 18.14 0.45
C GLY A 76 3.51 16.70 0.61
N ALA A 77 3.01 16.32 1.80
CA ALA A 77 2.53 14.96 2.05
C ALA A 77 1.57 14.44 0.96
N THR A 78 1.60 13.12 0.73
CA THR A 78 0.92 12.53 -0.43
C THR A 78 -0.58 12.83 -0.43
N THR A 79 -1.06 13.37 -1.55
CA THR A 79 -2.45 13.77 -1.75
C THR A 79 -3.39 12.58 -1.64
N ASP A 80 -4.66 12.86 -1.34
CA ASP A 80 -5.70 11.83 -1.33
C ASP A 80 -5.84 11.16 -2.70
N GLU A 81 -5.66 11.92 -3.78
CA GLU A 81 -5.73 11.40 -5.15
C GLU A 81 -4.58 10.42 -5.44
N ASN A 82 -3.34 10.84 -5.18
CA ASN A 82 -2.18 9.95 -5.37
C ASN A 82 -2.29 8.68 -4.50
N ALA A 83 -2.81 8.81 -3.27
CA ALA A 83 -3.06 7.66 -2.41
C ALA A 83 -4.15 6.73 -2.96
N LYS A 84 -5.24 7.27 -3.53
CA LYS A 84 -6.27 6.45 -4.18
C LYS A 84 -5.72 5.73 -5.40
N THR A 85 -5.01 6.43 -6.28
CA THR A 85 -4.35 5.80 -7.44
C THR A 85 -3.41 4.67 -7.03
N ALA A 86 -2.76 4.77 -5.86
CA ALA A 86 -1.84 3.77 -5.37
C ALA A 86 -2.54 2.53 -4.77
N ILE A 87 -3.58 2.70 -3.95
CA ILE A 87 -4.10 1.59 -3.10
C ILE A 87 -5.64 1.44 -3.08
N LEU A 88 -6.39 2.23 -3.85
CA LEU A 88 -7.84 2.06 -4.03
C LEU A 88 -8.11 1.44 -5.40
N LYS A 89 -8.65 0.22 -5.40
CA LYS A 89 -8.98 -0.55 -6.60
C LYS A 89 -10.23 -0.04 -7.30
#